data_AF-A0A6N8J0L2-F1
#
_entry.id   AF-A0A6N8J0L2-F1
#
_cell.length_a   1.000
_cell.length_b   1.000
_cell.length_c   1.000
_cell.angle_alpha   90.00
_cell.angle_beta   90.00
_cell.angle_gamma   90.00
#
_symmetry.space_group_name_H-M   'P 1'
#
loop_
_entity.id
_entity.type
_entity.pdbx_description
1 polymer ?
#
loop_
_entity_poly.entity_id
_entity_poly.type
_entity_poly.pdbx_seq_one_letter_code
_entity_poly.pdbx_strand_id
1 'polypeptide(L)'
;MDPRRNRRPGGFTLIELMIVLAIVATLLTIAVPSYFGSLDNARETSLRKSLSVMREAIDQYHSDRNKYPDTLQELVTARYLRSIPPDPVTGASDQWVFELSGDEGQRGLRDVHSAAPGNGRDGTPYASW
;
A
#
# COMPACT_ATOMS: atom_id res chain seq x y z
N MET A 1 -47.43 27.75 49.89
CA MET A 1 -47.30 26.51 49.10
C MET A 1 -46.96 26.89 47.68
N ASP A 2 -45.71 26.67 47.23
CA ASP A 2 -45.29 26.90 45.85
C ASP A 2 -45.55 25.66 44.97
N PRO A 3 -46.20 25.79 43.80
CA PRO A 3 -46.42 24.66 42.92
C PRO A 3 -45.13 24.34 42.14
N ARG A 4 -44.56 23.16 42.40
CA ARG A 4 -43.44 22.62 41.61
C ARG A 4 -43.92 22.32 40.18
N ARG A 5 -43.54 23.16 39.23
CA ARG A 5 -43.85 22.99 37.81
C ARG A 5 -43.07 21.81 37.24
N ASN A 6 -43.74 20.67 37.12
CA ASN A 6 -43.20 19.47 36.49
C ASN A 6 -42.94 19.73 34.99
N ARG A 7 -41.69 19.98 34.61
CA ARG A 7 -41.27 20.05 33.21
C ARG A 7 -41.33 18.63 32.64
N ARG A 8 -42.30 18.36 31.78
CA ARG A 8 -42.30 17.12 30.99
C ARG A 8 -41.02 17.10 30.14
N PRO A 9 -40.22 16.02 30.16
CA PRO A 9 -39.12 15.89 29.23
C PRO A 9 -39.70 15.89 27.80
N GLY A 10 -39.16 16.75 26.93
CA GLY A 10 -39.54 16.78 25.53
C GLY A 10 -39.12 15.49 24.83
N GLY A 11 -39.99 14.94 23.98
CA GLY A 11 -39.69 13.79 23.14
C GLY A 11 -39.18 14.23 21.76
N PHE A 12 -38.40 13.37 21.11
CA PHE A 12 -37.95 13.55 19.74
C PHE A 12 -39.13 13.49 18.77
N THR A 13 -39.08 14.30 17.72
CA THR A 13 -40.09 14.28 16.64
C THR A 13 -39.63 13.40 15.49
N LEU A 14 -40.57 12.85 14.71
CA LEU A 14 -40.23 12.09 13.50
C LEU A 14 -39.43 12.92 12.50
N ILE A 15 -39.76 14.22 12.37
CA ILE A 15 -39.05 15.13 11.46
C ILE A 15 -37.60 15.36 11.88
N GLU A 16 -37.31 15.40 13.18
CA GLU A 16 -35.96 15.53 13.71
C GLU A 16 -35.10 14.30 13.36
N LEU A 17 -35.66 13.10 13.51
CA LEU A 17 -34.98 11.87 13.08
C LEU A 17 -34.74 11.84 11.56
N MET A 18 -35.71 12.31 10.76
CA MET A 18 -35.55 12.37 9.30
C MET A 18 -34.42 13.31 8.88
N ILE A 19 -34.31 14.48 9.50
CA ILE A 19 -33.23 15.44 9.22
C ILE A 19 -31.87 14.83 9.59
N VAL A 20 -31.77 14.16 10.74
CA VAL A 20 -30.52 13.48 11.16
C VAL A 20 -30.10 12.42 10.15
N LEU A 21 -31.02 11.55 9.73
CA LEU A 21 -30.74 10.51 8.74
C LEU A 21 -30.35 11.10 7.38
N ALA A 22 -31.00 12.19 6.96
CA ALA A 22 -30.64 12.90 5.73
C ALA A 22 -29.21 13.47 5.79
N ILE A 23 -28.82 14.07 6.92
CA ILE A 23 -27.46 14.57 7.12
C ILE A 23 -26.44 13.41 7.10
N VAL A 24 -26.72 12.32 7.82
CA VAL A 24 -25.83 11.14 7.86
C VAL A 24 -25.66 10.53 6.47
N ALA A 25 -26.73 10.34 5.70
CA ALA A 25 -26.67 9.82 4.33
C ALA A 25 -25.85 10.74 3.40
N THR A 26 -26.01 12.05 3.54
CA THR A 26 -25.23 13.05 2.77
C THR A 26 -23.74 12.96 3.11
N LEU A 27 -23.39 12.87 4.40
CA LEU A 27 -22.00 12.77 4.85
C LEU A 27 -21.34 11.47 4.36
N LEU A 28 -22.05 10.33 4.43
CA LEU A 28 -21.53 9.04 3.95
C LEU A 28 -21.21 9.07 2.45
N THR A 29 -22.04 9.74 1.66
CA THR A 29 -21.83 9.89 0.20
C THR A 29 -20.48 10.56 -0.12
N ILE A 30 -20.04 11.53 0.71
CA ILE A 30 -18.78 12.26 0.51
C ILE A 30 -17.60 11.52 1.17
N ALA A 31 -17.80 10.94 2.36
CA ALA A 31 -16.72 10.36 3.16
C ALA A 31 -16.14 9.07 2.58
N VAL A 32 -16.99 8.15 2.12
CA VAL A 32 -16.58 6.81 1.64
C VAL A 32 -15.54 6.82 0.52
N PRO A 33 -15.71 7.56 -0.60
CA PRO A 33 -14.75 7.54 -1.71
C PRO A 33 -13.36 8.08 -1.30
N SER A 34 -13.29 9.03 -0.37
CA SER A 34 -12.01 9.61 0.08
C SER A 34 -11.12 8.64 0.87
N TYR A 35 -11.74 7.69 1.59
CA TYR A 35 -11.03 6.72 2.42
C TYR A 35 -10.25 5.71 1.56
N PHE A 36 -10.90 5.16 0.53
CA PHE A 36 -10.27 4.19 -0.38
C PHE A 36 -9.10 4.81 -1.16
N GLY A 37 -9.25 6.04 -1.66
CA GLY A 37 -8.18 6.72 -2.40
C GLY A 37 -6.93 7.02 -1.56
N SER A 38 -7.06 7.19 -0.24
CA SER A 38 -5.92 7.38 0.68
C SER A 38 -5.18 6.07 0.94
N LEU A 39 -5.92 4.96 1.07
CA LEU A 39 -5.33 3.64 1.30
C LEU A 39 -4.52 3.17 0.09
N ASP A 40 -5.06 3.35 -1.12
CA ASP A 40 -4.35 2.98 -2.35
C ASP A 40 -3.08 3.82 -2.54
N ASN A 41 -3.13 5.12 -2.21
CA ASN A 41 -1.92 5.96 -2.22
C ASN A 41 -0.83 5.45 -1.28
N ALA A 42 -1.22 5.04 -0.07
CA ALA A 42 -0.29 4.50 0.91
C ALA A 42 0.34 3.19 0.42
N ARG A 43 -0.45 2.33 -0.23
CA ARG A 43 0.05 1.08 -0.84
C ARG A 43 1.05 1.36 -1.95
N GLU A 44 0.74 2.25 -2.89
CA GLU A 44 1.65 2.59 -4.00
C GLU A 44 2.95 3.23 -3.51
N THR A 45 2.86 4.14 -2.54
CA THR A 45 4.03 4.79 -1.94
C THR A 45 4.92 3.75 -1.25
N SER A 46 4.30 2.82 -0.51
CA SER A 46 5.02 1.71 0.12
C SER A 46 5.64 0.78 -0.92
N LEU A 47 4.95 0.51 -2.04
CA LEU A 47 5.45 -0.36 -3.09
C LEU A 47 6.70 0.22 -3.73
N ARG A 48 6.64 1.50 -4.15
CA ARG A 48 7.79 2.20 -4.73
C ARG A 48 8.98 2.24 -3.78
N LYS A 49 8.72 2.44 -2.49
CA LYS A 49 9.78 2.39 -1.47
C LYS A 49 10.41 1.00 -1.34
N SER A 50 9.59 -0.06 -1.29
CA SER A 50 10.09 -1.43 -1.24
C SER A 50 10.94 -1.78 -2.46
N LEU A 51 10.47 -1.44 -3.67
CA LEU A 51 11.22 -1.63 -4.91
C LEU A 51 12.55 -0.88 -4.91
N SER A 52 12.55 0.40 -4.51
CA SER A 52 13.76 1.22 -4.41
C SER A 52 14.79 0.60 -3.47
N VAL A 53 14.36 0.15 -2.29
CA VAL A 53 15.26 -0.46 -1.29
C VAL A 53 15.84 -1.76 -1.80
N MET A 54 15.04 -2.59 -2.49
CA MET A 54 15.53 -3.85 -3.04
C MET A 54 16.51 -3.63 -4.20
N ARG A 55 16.23 -2.69 -5.12
CA ARG A 55 17.12 -2.34 -6.22
C ARG A 55 18.45 -1.79 -5.73
N GLU A 56 18.42 -0.87 -4.75
CA GLU A 56 19.63 -0.35 -4.13
C GLU A 56 20.46 -1.47 -3.48
N ALA A 57 19.81 -2.44 -2.84
CA ALA A 57 20.50 -3.61 -2.29
C ALA A 57 21.11 -4.51 -3.37
N ILE A 58 20.44 -4.69 -4.52
CA ILE A 58 20.96 -5.42 -5.68
C ILE A 58 22.19 -4.71 -6.24
N ASP A 59 22.10 -3.40 -6.47
CA ASP A 59 23.19 -2.57 -7.01
C ASP A 59 24.41 -2.55 -6.07
N GLN A 60 24.17 -2.45 -4.76
CA GLN A 60 25.22 -2.50 -3.75
C GLN A 60 25.88 -3.89 -3.70
N TYR A 61 25.10 -4.97 -3.81
CA TYR A 61 25.63 -6.34 -3.89
C TYR A 61 26.50 -6.52 -5.13
N HIS A 62 26.04 -6.03 -6.29
CA HIS A 62 26.79 -6.07 -7.54
C HIS A 62 28.08 -5.25 -7.45
N SER A 63 28.03 -4.07 -6.84
CA SER A 63 29.22 -3.21 -6.65
C SER A 63 30.27 -3.87 -5.76
N ASP A 64 29.87 -4.61 -4.73
CA ASP A 64 30.80 -5.25 -3.80
C ASP A 64 31.37 -6.58 -4.29
N ARG A 65 30.56 -7.39 -5.01
CA ARG A 65 30.93 -8.75 -5.43
C ARG A 65 31.16 -8.90 -6.92
N ASN A 66 30.97 -7.83 -7.69
CA ASN A 66 31.11 -7.79 -9.15
C ASN A 66 30.26 -8.86 -9.86
N LYS A 67 29.15 -9.28 -9.23
CA LYS A 67 28.15 -10.24 -9.72
C LYS A 67 26.78 -9.88 -9.16
N TYR A 68 25.72 -10.11 -9.91
CA TYR A 68 24.35 -9.96 -9.41
C TYR A 68 24.00 -11.12 -8.46
N PRO A 69 23.09 -10.92 -7.48
CA PRO A 69 22.61 -11.99 -6.62
C PRO A 69 21.76 -12.99 -7.43
N ASP A 70 21.80 -14.28 -7.10
CA ASP A 70 20.95 -15.27 -7.80
C ASP A 70 19.48 -15.19 -7.33
N THR A 71 19.26 -14.76 -6.09
CA THR A 71 17.94 -14.63 -5.47
C THR A 71 17.90 -13.46 -4.47
N LEU A 72 16.71 -12.91 -4.18
CA LEU A 72 16.53 -11.92 -3.12
C LEU A 72 16.95 -12.44 -1.73
N GLN A 73 16.87 -13.75 -1.50
CA GLN A 73 17.26 -14.35 -0.23
C GLN A 73 18.78 -14.24 0.03
N GLU A 74 19.56 -14.18 -1.04
CA GLU A 74 21.00 -13.94 -0.95
C GLU A 74 21.30 -12.57 -0.37
N LEU A 75 20.52 -11.54 -0.73
CA LEU A 75 20.65 -10.18 -0.17
C LEU A 75 20.40 -10.15 1.34
N VAL A 76 19.46 -10.96 1.83
CA VAL A 76 19.19 -11.08 3.28
C VAL A 76 20.34 -11.80 3.99
N THR A 77 20.80 -12.90 3.41
CA THR A 77 21.89 -13.72 3.97
C THR A 77 23.20 -12.94 4.02
N ALA A 78 23.48 -12.19 2.95
CA ALA A 78 24.65 -11.33 2.82
C ALA A 78 24.51 -9.96 3.52
N ARG A 79 23.40 -9.72 4.23
CA ARG A 79 23.11 -8.53 5.06
C ARG A 79 22.95 -7.21 4.30
N TYR A 80 22.64 -7.24 3.01
CA TYR A 80 22.23 -6.07 2.23
C TYR A 80 20.77 -5.69 2.53
N LEU A 81 19.94 -6.69 2.83
CA LEU A 81 18.58 -6.52 3.33
C LEU A 81 18.41 -7.14 4.72
N ARG A 82 17.58 -6.52 5.56
CA ARG A 82 17.20 -7.12 6.86
C ARG A 82 16.20 -8.26 6.68
N SER A 83 15.28 -8.09 5.75
CA SER A 83 14.25 -9.04 5.33
C SER A 83 13.70 -8.61 3.98
N ILE A 84 13.09 -9.53 3.24
CA ILE A 84 12.37 -9.19 2.00
C ILE A 84 11.08 -8.46 2.39
N PRO A 85 10.84 -7.22 1.91
CA PRO A 85 9.60 -6.51 2.19
C PRO A 85 8.40 -7.20 1.50
N PRO A 86 7.22 -7.23 2.14
CA PRO A 86 6.01 -7.73 1.50
C PRO A 86 5.51 -6.75 0.42
N ASP A 87 4.86 -7.27 -0.61
CA ASP A 87 4.16 -6.44 -1.60
C ASP A 87 2.91 -5.82 -0.94
N PRO A 88 2.80 -4.49 -0.84
CA PRO A 88 1.67 -3.84 -0.17
C PRO A 88 0.39 -3.80 -1.01
N VAL A 89 0.45 -4.13 -2.30
CA VAL A 89 -0.72 -4.19 -3.20
C VAL A 89 -1.37 -5.57 -3.16
N THR A 90 -0.58 -6.64 -3.21
CA THR A 90 -1.09 -8.03 -3.14
C THR A 90 -1.14 -8.58 -1.71
N GLY A 91 -0.41 -7.96 -0.78
CA GLY A 91 -0.26 -8.42 0.60
C GLY A 91 0.64 -9.65 0.75
N ALA A 92 1.25 -10.13 -0.34
CA ALA A 92 2.07 -11.34 -0.38
C ALA A 92 3.56 -11.00 -0.56
N SER A 93 4.45 -11.72 0.12
CA SER A 93 5.90 -11.48 0.07
C SER A 93 6.63 -12.25 -1.03
N ASP A 94 5.94 -13.15 -1.72
CA ASP A 94 6.47 -14.11 -2.69
C ASP A 94 6.12 -13.78 -4.15
N GLN A 95 5.51 -12.62 -4.39
CA GLN A 95 5.01 -12.20 -5.70
C GLN A 95 5.88 -11.13 -6.36
N TRP A 96 7.19 -11.20 -6.15
CA TRP A 96 8.15 -10.34 -6.87
C TRP A 96 8.55 -11.01 -8.18
N VAL A 97 8.44 -10.28 -9.29
CA VAL A 97 8.92 -10.71 -10.62
C VAL A 97 10.36 -10.26 -10.79
N PHE A 98 11.18 -11.12 -11.36
CA PHE A 98 12.62 -10.94 -11.45
C PHE A 98 13.06 -10.82 -12.92
N GLU A 99 13.87 -9.82 -13.23
CA GLU A 99 14.59 -9.74 -14.49
C GLU A 99 16.04 -10.21 -14.27
N LEU A 100 16.42 -11.27 -14.99
CA LEU A 100 17.77 -11.81 -14.93
C LEU A 100 18.65 -11.13 -15.98
N SER A 101 19.85 -10.69 -15.57
CA SER A 101 20.87 -10.23 -16.52
C SER A 101 21.31 -11.39 -17.42
N GLY A 102 21.16 -11.20 -18.72
CA GLY A 102 21.57 -12.14 -19.77
C GLY A 102 23.02 -11.96 -20.25
N ASP A 103 23.74 -10.96 -19.74
CA ASP A 103 25.09 -10.65 -20.19
C ASP A 103 26.10 -11.76 -19.86
N GLU A 104 26.98 -12.06 -20.80
CA GLU A 104 28.07 -13.02 -20.65
C GLU A 104 29.03 -12.54 -19.55
N GLY A 105 28.84 -13.06 -18.33
CA GLY A 105 29.68 -12.78 -17.16
C GLY A 105 28.94 -12.16 -15.96
N GLN A 106 27.70 -11.72 -16.12
CA GLN A 106 26.91 -11.07 -15.07
C GLN A 106 25.54 -11.72 -14.87
N ARG A 107 25.48 -13.05 -14.86
CA ARG A 107 24.23 -13.76 -14.54
C ARG A 107 23.77 -13.45 -13.12
N GLY A 108 22.49 -13.12 -12.98
CA GLY A 108 21.83 -12.91 -11.70
C GLY A 108 20.66 -11.93 -11.80
N LEU A 109 19.95 -11.74 -10.70
CA LEU A 109 18.84 -10.82 -10.52
C LEU A 109 19.33 -9.37 -10.68
N ARG A 110 18.96 -8.74 -11.80
CA ARG A 110 19.28 -7.35 -12.10
C ARG A 110 18.19 -6.40 -11.62
N ASP A 111 16.94 -6.76 -11.86
CA ASP A 111 15.78 -5.94 -11.52
C ASP A 111 14.66 -6.76 -10.86
N VAL A 112 13.83 -6.08 -10.09
CA VAL A 112 12.69 -6.61 -9.36
C VAL A 112 11.47 -5.73 -9.62
N HIS A 113 10.33 -6.35 -9.92
CA HIS A 113 9.04 -5.71 -10.18
C HIS A 113 7.93 -6.36 -9.34
N SER A 114 6.84 -5.64 -9.10
CA SER A 114 5.66 -6.22 -8.46
C SER A 114 4.88 -7.10 -9.45
N ALA A 115 4.41 -8.28 -9.01
CA ALA A 115 3.46 -9.08 -9.78
C ALA A 115 2.01 -8.64 -9.58
N ALA A 116 1.75 -7.52 -8.89
CA ALA A 116 0.41 -7.03 -8.64
C ALA A 116 -0.34 -6.81 -9.97
N PRO A 117 -1.55 -7.37 -10.12
CA PRO A 117 -2.36 -7.09 -11.30
C PRO A 117 -2.86 -5.64 -11.26
N GLY A 118 -3.00 -5.03 -12.43
CA GLY A 118 -3.57 -3.70 -12.60
C GLY A 118 -2.53 -2.60 -12.78
N ASN A 119 -3.02 -1.37 -12.67
CA ASN A 119 -2.28 -0.16 -12.98
C ASN A 119 -2.25 0.73 -11.75
N GLY A 120 -1.13 1.42 -11.57
CA GLY A 120 -1.07 2.48 -10.59
C GLY A 120 -1.93 3.68 -10.97
N ARG A 121 -2.02 4.65 -10.06
CA ARG A 121 -2.81 5.88 -10.27
C ARG A 121 -2.34 6.73 -11.45
N ASP A 122 -1.10 6.58 -11.87
CA ASP A 122 -0.53 7.20 -13.07
C ASP A 122 -0.90 6.47 -14.38
N GLY A 123 -1.65 5.37 -14.28
CA GLY A 123 -2.09 4.55 -15.40
C GLY A 123 -1.03 3.57 -15.88
N THR A 124 0.15 3.52 -15.26
CA THR A 124 1.20 2.57 -15.64
C THR A 124 1.03 1.23 -14.91
N PRO A 125 1.26 0.07 -15.57
CA PRO A 125 1.14 -1.22 -14.91
C PRO A 125 2.14 -1.39 -13.76
N TYR A 126 1.73 -2.00 -12.65
CA TYR A 126 2.65 -2.26 -11.52
C TYR A 126 3.85 -3.15 -11.91
N ALA A 127 3.66 -4.02 -12.90
CA ALA A 127 4.73 -4.86 -13.46
C ALA A 127 5.82 -4.06 -14.23
N SER A 128 5.57 -2.78 -14.55
CA SER A 128 6.53 -1.90 -15.22
C SER A 128 7.33 -1.01 -14.26
N TRP A 129 6.99 -1.04 -12.97
CA TRP A 129 7.57 -0.17 -11.95
C TRP A 129 8.87 -0.68 -11.41
#